data_AF-A0A6P8MPJ6-F1
#
_entry.id   AF-A0A6P8MPJ6-F1
#
_cell.length_a   1.000
_cell.length_b   1.000
_cell.length_c   1.000
_cell.angle_alpha   90.00
_cell.angle_beta   90.00
_cell.angle_gamma   90.00
#
_symmetry.space_group_name_H-M   'P 1'
#
loop_
_entity.id
_entity.type
_entity.pdbx_description
1 polymer ?
#
loop_
_entity_poly.entity_id
_entity_poly.type
_entity_poly.pdbx_seq_one_letter_code
_entity_poly.pdbx_strand_id
1 'polypeptide(L)'
;MAQVPLIRTEGNGSTESSIRNMVILEVGRPGDTWTYCVGRQRLAEKSECFRAMLLGPLAPAPSDPPPVLRLQHVDKRAFDHLLRYLLDETINFHTVTMAKSTLHAAHQYLCPGLVRLIVEFLEKSLTPISALEIYEGLTLYANHISWHPNWSPTAPPAPGDDAAEIAAVCTRLLLACLDVIDSDPETVFCQEYFQQLSSSEVKELVSRDTLRLTKESILFEALDRWAMFECKRNGVKPTASNKRAALSDDVWYSVRYLLMTDREFIEGPMASGIFFSEESAYIVARILGHTVKHEEEKLRNSVTGTLPKLISTPRMGTRICEDQSYKISKPGKKECQDNRKNRRKECANQGQKTCARIGNCLVRVLACIFD
;
A
#
# COMPACT_ATOMS: atom_id res chain seq x y z
N MET A 1 30.88 15.50 12.30
CA MET A 1 30.85 14.58 13.45
C MET A 1 30.11 15.27 14.58
N ALA A 2 28.86 14.90 14.84
CA ALA A 2 28.12 15.40 16.00
C ALA A 2 28.31 14.39 17.14
N GLN A 3 29.13 14.74 18.14
CA GLN A 3 29.21 13.99 19.40
C GLN A 3 28.00 14.37 20.26
N VAL A 4 27.21 13.37 20.66
CA VAL A 4 26.17 13.49 21.69
C VAL A 4 26.84 13.23 23.07
N PRO A 5 26.40 13.87 24.18
CA PRO A 5 27.19 13.93 25.40
C PRO A 5 27.41 12.58 26.09
N LEU A 6 28.61 12.42 26.63
CA LEU A 6 29.03 11.33 27.53
C LEU A 6 28.08 11.20 28.73
N ILE A 7 27.54 9.99 28.93
CA ILE A 7 26.83 9.60 30.15
C ILE A 7 27.84 9.60 31.31
N ARG A 8 27.57 10.38 32.37
CA ARG A 8 28.36 10.40 33.60
C ARG A 8 28.14 9.10 34.38
N THR A 9 29.20 8.34 34.60
CA THR A 9 29.26 7.25 35.57
C THR A 9 29.59 7.80 36.95
N GLU A 10 28.64 7.76 37.90
CA GLU A 10 28.95 7.74 39.32
C GLU A 10 29.18 6.30 39.77
N GLY A 11 30.26 6.06 40.52
CA GLY A 11 30.50 4.78 41.21
C GLY A 11 31.97 4.35 41.20
N ASN A 12 32.67 4.66 42.29
CA ASN A 12 34.02 4.19 42.60
C ASN A 12 34.05 2.67 42.83
N GLY A 13 34.80 1.92 42.01
CA GLY A 13 35.15 0.51 42.26
C GLY A 13 35.62 -0.25 41.00
N SER A 14 36.90 -0.61 40.95
CA SER A 14 37.57 -1.46 39.92
C SER A 14 37.64 -0.92 38.49
N THR A 15 38.52 0.06 38.27
CA THR A 15 38.70 0.77 36.99
C THR A 15 39.05 -0.15 35.81
N GLU A 16 39.81 -1.24 36.01
CA GLU A 16 40.14 -2.19 34.93
C GLU A 16 38.98 -3.09 34.50
N SER A 17 38.15 -3.53 35.45
CA SER A 17 36.98 -4.38 35.16
C SER A 17 35.90 -3.59 34.42
N SER A 18 35.71 -2.33 34.81
CA SER A 18 34.72 -1.43 34.22
C SER A 18 35.06 -1.07 32.77
N ILE A 19 36.34 -0.81 32.45
CA ILE A 19 36.78 -0.50 31.08
C ILE A 19 36.66 -1.72 30.15
N ARG A 20 37.02 -2.91 30.62
CA ARG A 20 36.89 -4.15 29.83
C ARG A 20 35.43 -4.49 29.48
N ASN A 21 34.48 -3.97 30.24
CA ASN A 21 33.06 -4.16 29.99
C ASN A 21 32.48 -3.15 28.98
N MET A 22 33.27 -2.22 28.45
CA MET A 22 32.79 -1.22 27.49
C MET A 22 32.93 -1.69 26.04
N VAL A 23 32.09 -1.14 25.17
CA VAL A 23 32.13 -1.32 23.72
C VAL A 23 31.72 -0.01 23.06
N ILE A 24 32.30 0.30 21.91
CA ILE A 24 31.91 1.44 21.08
C ILE A 24 30.99 0.93 19.97
N LEU A 25 29.76 1.41 19.93
CA LEU A 25 28.82 1.16 18.84
C LEU A 25 28.90 2.31 17.84
N GLU A 26 29.33 2.02 16.62
CA GLU A 26 29.32 2.97 15.50
C GLU A 26 28.12 2.65 14.61
N VAL A 27 27.11 3.52 14.58
CA VAL A 27 25.80 3.25 13.97
C VAL A 27 25.52 4.23 12.84
N GLY A 28 24.98 3.73 11.73
CA GLY A 28 24.61 4.53 10.57
C GLY A 28 25.41 4.18 9.31
N ARG A 29 25.05 4.80 8.19
CA ARG A 29 25.72 4.58 6.91
C ARG A 29 27.15 5.16 6.94
N PRO A 30 28.11 4.57 6.19
CA PRO A 30 29.46 5.12 6.09
C PRO A 30 29.43 6.61 5.71
N GLY A 31 30.08 7.45 6.51
CA GLY A 31 30.10 8.91 6.33
C GLY A 31 29.01 9.68 7.10
N ASP A 32 27.99 9.00 7.60
CA ASP A 32 26.94 9.60 8.43
C ASP A 32 26.60 8.71 9.65
N THR A 33 27.56 8.62 10.58
CA THR A 33 27.48 7.75 11.76
C THR A 33 27.43 8.51 13.07
N TRP A 34 26.84 7.86 14.09
CA TRP A 34 26.90 8.24 15.50
C TRP A 34 27.64 7.16 16.29
N THR A 35 28.38 7.58 17.32
CA THR A 35 29.16 6.68 18.17
C THR A 35 28.66 6.70 19.61
N TYR A 36 28.50 5.51 20.18
CA TYR A 36 28.02 5.33 21.55
C TYR A 36 29.02 4.49 22.33
N CYS A 37 29.43 4.94 23.51
CA CYS A 37 30.23 4.14 24.42
C CYS A 37 29.31 3.55 25.49
N VAL A 38 29.13 2.24 25.50
CA VAL A 38 28.13 1.54 26.32
C VAL A 38 28.72 0.33 27.04
N GLY A 39 28.16 0.00 28.20
CA GLY A 39 28.51 -1.22 28.94
C GLY A 39 27.83 -2.44 28.32
N ARG A 40 28.59 -3.50 28.04
CA ARG A 40 28.10 -4.73 27.40
C ARG A 40 27.00 -5.40 28.20
N GLN A 41 27.19 -5.53 29.52
CA GLN A 41 26.21 -6.18 30.40
C GLN A 41 24.87 -5.46 30.45
N ARG A 42 24.86 -4.12 30.54
CA ARG A 42 23.61 -3.33 30.65
C ARG A 42 22.69 -3.56 29.44
N LEU A 43 23.24 -3.61 28.23
CA LEU A 43 22.43 -3.87 27.03
C LEU A 43 22.07 -5.34 26.89
N ALA A 44 22.97 -6.25 27.27
CA ALA A 44 22.75 -7.68 27.23
C ALA A 44 21.64 -8.16 28.18
N GLU A 45 21.47 -7.51 29.33
CA GLU A 45 20.38 -7.80 30.27
C GLU A 45 19.00 -7.41 29.73
N LYS A 46 18.95 -6.43 28.83
CA LYS A 46 17.70 -5.84 28.31
C LYS A 46 17.30 -6.39 26.95
N SER A 47 18.22 -7.03 26.23
CA SER A 47 17.96 -7.52 24.87
C SER A 47 18.83 -8.71 24.53
N GLU A 48 18.17 -9.79 24.10
CA GLU A 48 18.80 -11.03 23.65
C GLU A 48 19.67 -10.83 22.41
N CYS A 49 19.27 -9.92 21.51
CA CYS A 49 20.07 -9.54 20.34
C CYS A 49 21.39 -8.90 20.75
N PHE A 50 21.36 -7.94 21.70
CA PHE A 50 22.58 -7.33 22.22
C PHE A 50 23.40 -8.31 23.06
N ARG A 51 22.75 -9.22 23.80
CA ARG A 51 23.43 -10.30 24.53
C ARG A 51 24.24 -11.18 23.58
N ALA A 52 23.66 -11.64 22.48
CA ALA A 52 24.35 -12.43 21.47
C ALA A 52 25.49 -11.64 20.80
N MET A 53 25.26 -10.37 20.51
CA MET A 53 26.22 -9.51 19.80
C MET A 53 27.40 -9.05 20.66
N LEU A 54 27.20 -8.84 21.96
CA LEU A 54 28.18 -8.26 22.87
C LEU A 54 28.85 -9.27 23.82
N LEU A 55 28.16 -10.38 24.11
CA LEU A 55 28.60 -11.45 25.01
C LEU A 55 28.64 -12.84 24.34
N GLY A 56 28.14 -12.97 23.10
CA GLY A 56 28.15 -14.23 22.38
C GLY A 56 29.53 -14.62 21.81
N PRO A 57 29.64 -15.79 21.17
CA PRO A 57 30.92 -16.33 20.67
C PRO A 57 31.55 -15.49 19.56
N LEU A 58 30.75 -14.66 18.87
CA LEU A 58 31.19 -13.75 17.82
C LEU A 58 31.47 -12.32 18.35
N ALA A 59 31.31 -12.09 19.65
CA ALA A 59 31.50 -10.78 20.23
C ALA A 59 32.99 -10.39 20.21
N PRO A 60 33.32 -9.11 19.94
CA PRO A 60 34.70 -8.64 20.01
C PRO A 60 35.31 -8.90 21.39
N ALA A 61 36.51 -9.46 21.45
CA ALA A 61 37.21 -9.67 22.72
C ALA A 61 37.39 -8.32 23.45
N PRO A 62 37.26 -8.29 24.79
CA PRO A 62 37.58 -7.09 25.57
C PRO A 62 39.02 -6.63 25.30
N SER A 63 39.19 -5.37 24.90
CA SER A 63 40.48 -4.75 24.59
C SER A 63 40.58 -3.34 25.17
N ASP A 64 41.80 -2.81 25.25
CA ASP A 64 42.09 -1.41 25.53
C ASP A 64 42.91 -0.83 24.36
N PRO A 65 42.36 0.11 23.56
CA PRO A 65 41.05 0.76 23.70
C PRO A 65 39.85 -0.18 23.48
N PRO A 66 38.63 0.19 23.96
CA PRO A 66 37.43 -0.61 23.77
C PRO A 66 37.18 -0.93 22.28
N PRO A 67 36.72 -2.15 21.95
CA PRO A 67 36.50 -2.54 20.58
C PRO A 67 35.31 -1.78 19.98
N VAL A 68 35.39 -1.56 18.66
CA VAL A 68 34.35 -0.87 17.88
C VAL A 68 33.52 -1.89 17.11
N LEU A 69 32.21 -1.84 17.30
CA LEU A 69 31.23 -2.63 16.57
C LEU A 69 30.43 -1.72 15.63
N ARG A 70 30.47 -2.03 14.33
CA ARG A 70 29.83 -1.23 13.29
C ARG A 70 28.45 -1.77 12.92
N LEU A 71 27.41 -0.98 13.18
CA LEU A 71 26.02 -1.27 12.89
C LEU A 71 25.57 -0.41 11.69
N GLN A 72 26.04 -0.77 10.49
CA GLN A 72 25.82 0.02 9.27
C GLN A 72 24.41 -0.14 8.66
N HIS A 73 23.66 -1.14 9.12
CA HIS A 73 22.35 -1.50 8.59
C HIS A 73 21.19 -0.71 9.23
N VAL A 74 21.44 0.01 10.34
CA VAL A 74 20.42 0.75 11.08
C VAL A 74 20.60 2.24 10.87
N ASP A 75 19.48 2.96 10.75
CA ASP A 75 19.50 4.42 10.81
C ASP A 75 19.93 4.88 12.21
N LYS A 76 20.89 5.82 12.26
CA LYS A 76 21.45 6.33 13.52
C LYS A 76 20.42 7.01 14.42
N ARG A 77 19.40 7.69 13.86
CA ARG A 77 18.37 8.36 14.66
C ARG A 77 17.39 7.33 15.20
N ALA A 78 16.98 6.35 14.39
CA ALA A 78 16.15 5.25 14.85
C ALA A 78 16.83 4.45 15.97
N PHE A 79 18.12 4.16 15.82
CA PHE A 79 18.90 3.46 16.83
C PHE A 79 19.03 4.28 18.13
N ASP A 80 19.15 5.60 18.04
CA ASP A 80 19.19 6.47 19.22
C ASP A 80 17.93 6.29 20.09
N HIS A 81 16.74 6.26 19.49
CA HIS A 81 15.49 6.01 20.23
C HIS A 81 15.46 4.58 20.82
N LEU A 82 15.94 3.59 20.08
CA LEU A 82 16.09 2.22 20.59
C LEU A 82 17.04 2.16 21.78
N LEU A 83 18.17 2.84 21.72
CA LEU A 83 19.15 2.85 22.80
C LEU A 83 18.58 3.57 24.03
N ARG A 84 17.92 4.72 23.85
CA ARG A 84 17.21 5.41 24.93
C ARG A 84 16.18 4.50 25.60
N TYR A 85 15.42 3.73 24.81
CA TYR A 85 14.49 2.73 25.34
C TYR A 85 15.17 1.72 26.27
N LEU A 86 16.26 1.11 25.80
CA LEU A 86 16.99 0.07 26.55
C LEU A 86 17.66 0.62 27.81
N LEU A 87 17.93 1.92 27.85
CA LEU A 87 18.46 2.64 29.00
C LEU A 87 17.38 3.18 29.94
N ASP A 88 16.11 2.79 29.73
CA ASP A 88 14.94 3.24 30.49
C ASP A 88 14.71 4.77 30.43
N GLU A 89 15.14 5.42 29.36
CA GLU A 89 14.89 6.84 29.10
C GLU A 89 13.54 7.06 28.38
N THR A 90 12.97 8.26 28.54
CA THR A 90 11.70 8.61 27.88
C THR A 90 11.89 8.88 26.40
N ILE A 91 10.95 8.40 25.59
CA ILE A 91 11.01 8.50 24.13
C ILE A 91 9.79 9.27 23.67
N ASN A 92 10.02 10.30 22.86
CA ASN A 92 8.96 11.09 22.25
C ASN A 92 9.09 11.02 20.75
N PHE A 93 8.02 10.61 20.09
CA PHE A 93 7.91 10.66 18.64
C PHE A 93 7.22 11.95 18.23
N HIS A 94 7.82 12.68 17.28
CA HIS A 94 7.28 13.95 16.80
C HIS A 94 6.64 13.84 15.42
N THR A 95 7.05 12.84 14.63
CA THR A 95 6.58 12.64 13.26
C THR A 95 6.36 11.16 12.97
N VAL A 96 5.48 10.88 12.00
CA VAL A 96 5.22 9.53 11.51
C VAL A 96 6.51 8.89 10.97
N THR A 97 7.28 9.62 10.15
CA THR A 97 8.55 9.13 9.61
C THR A 97 9.53 8.69 10.70
N MET A 98 9.63 9.46 11.79
CA MET A 98 10.51 9.12 12.92
C MET A 98 10.05 7.84 13.63
N ALA A 99 8.75 7.74 13.89
CA ALA A 99 8.13 6.57 14.50
C ALA A 99 8.33 5.32 13.61
N LYS A 100 8.12 5.42 12.30
CA LYS A 100 8.35 4.32 11.33
C LYS A 100 9.81 3.87 11.26
N SER A 101 10.76 4.80 11.17
CA SER A 101 12.18 4.45 11.17
C SER A 101 12.57 3.74 12.47
N THR A 102 12.01 4.19 13.60
CA THR A 102 12.22 3.52 14.89
C THR A 102 11.50 2.17 14.94
N LEU A 103 10.35 2.00 14.31
CA LEU A 103 9.63 0.72 14.20
C LEU A 103 10.50 -0.32 13.50
N HIS A 104 11.14 0.07 12.40
CA HIS A 104 12.06 -0.80 11.67
C HIS A 104 13.21 -1.27 12.55
N ALA A 105 13.84 -0.36 13.30
CA ALA A 105 14.89 -0.70 14.25
C ALA A 105 14.35 -1.59 15.39
N ALA A 106 13.22 -1.26 15.99
CA ALA A 106 12.61 -2.05 17.06
C ALA A 106 12.28 -3.48 16.61
N HIS A 107 11.82 -3.65 15.37
CA HIS A 107 11.61 -4.97 14.76
C HIS A 107 12.93 -5.73 14.56
N GLN A 108 13.96 -5.09 13.96
CA GLN A 108 15.27 -5.71 13.76
C GLN A 108 15.93 -6.19 15.05
N TYR A 109 15.77 -5.45 16.15
CA TYR A 109 16.34 -5.78 17.45
C TYR A 109 15.37 -6.53 18.37
N LEU A 110 14.22 -6.99 17.85
CA LEU A 110 13.21 -7.77 18.57
C LEU A 110 12.81 -7.12 19.92
N CYS A 111 12.42 -5.86 19.86
CA CYS A 111 12.04 -5.07 21.04
C CYS A 111 10.51 -4.83 21.07
N PRO A 112 9.69 -5.80 21.48
CA PRO A 112 8.22 -5.70 21.41
C PRO A 112 7.66 -4.55 22.27
N GLY A 113 8.26 -4.27 23.43
CA GLY A 113 7.84 -3.16 24.28
C GLY A 113 7.98 -1.80 23.63
N LEU A 114 9.05 -1.59 22.85
CA LEU A 114 9.24 -0.37 22.07
C LEU A 114 8.25 -0.31 20.89
N VAL A 115 8.00 -1.44 20.21
CA VAL A 115 7.00 -1.54 19.14
C VAL A 115 5.62 -1.12 19.64
N ARG A 116 5.20 -1.55 20.84
CA ARG A 116 3.91 -1.15 21.42
C ARG A 116 3.79 0.37 21.59
N LEU A 117 4.82 1.03 22.11
CA LEU A 117 4.83 2.49 22.28
C LEU A 117 4.78 3.23 20.94
N ILE A 118 5.51 2.72 19.93
CA ILE A 118 5.50 3.29 18.58
C ILE A 118 4.13 3.13 17.94
N VAL A 119 3.54 1.94 18.02
CA VAL A 119 2.23 1.65 17.42
C VAL A 119 1.14 2.48 18.10
N GLU A 120 1.18 2.67 19.42
CA GLU A 120 0.25 3.58 20.11
C GLU A 120 0.33 5.02 19.58
N PHE A 121 1.54 5.52 19.29
CA PHE A 121 1.73 6.82 18.66
C PHE A 121 1.21 6.85 17.21
N LEU A 122 1.48 5.80 16.43
CA LEU A 122 1.01 5.69 15.03
C LEU A 122 -0.52 5.59 14.95
N GLU A 123 -1.16 4.83 15.85
CA GLU A 123 -2.62 4.74 15.95
C GLU A 123 -3.24 6.13 16.26
N LYS A 124 -2.61 6.91 17.16
CA LYS A 124 -3.07 8.28 17.49
C LYS A 124 -2.85 9.30 16.37
N SER A 125 -1.87 9.06 15.49
CA SER A 125 -1.55 9.94 14.36
C SER A 125 -2.20 9.48 13.05
N LEU A 126 -3.04 8.44 13.10
CA LEU A 126 -3.69 7.87 11.92
C LEU A 126 -4.83 8.77 11.42
N THR A 127 -4.64 9.32 10.23
CA THR A 127 -5.60 10.17 9.51
C THR A 127 -5.54 9.80 8.02
N PRO A 128 -6.52 10.20 7.18
CA PRO A 128 -6.45 9.94 5.74
C PRO A 128 -5.16 10.45 5.08
N ILE A 129 -4.58 11.54 5.60
CA ILE A 129 -3.36 12.17 5.06
C ILE A 129 -2.09 11.43 5.49
N SER A 130 -2.07 10.83 6.69
CA SER A 130 -0.92 10.06 7.20
C SER A 130 -1.02 8.57 6.90
N ALA A 131 -2.20 8.06 6.49
CA ALA A 131 -2.46 6.64 6.35
C ALA A 131 -1.53 5.94 5.35
N LEU A 132 -1.23 6.55 4.20
CA LEU A 132 -0.29 5.97 3.23
C LEU A 132 1.14 5.91 3.76
N GLU A 133 1.56 6.95 4.48
CA GLU A 133 2.86 6.96 5.13
C GLU A 133 2.93 5.84 6.15
N ILE A 134 1.94 5.69 7.04
CA ILE A 134 1.94 4.62 8.05
C ILE A 134 1.86 3.22 7.40
N TYR A 135 1.08 3.07 6.34
CA TYR A 135 0.89 1.82 5.62
C TYR A 135 2.16 1.32 4.92
N GLU A 136 2.96 2.22 4.34
CA GLU A 136 4.18 1.85 3.61
C GLU A 136 5.13 1.01 4.47
N GLY A 137 5.45 -0.20 4.00
CA GLY A 137 6.33 -1.17 4.63
C GLY A 137 5.75 -1.90 5.83
N LEU A 138 4.53 -1.57 6.27
CA LEU A 138 3.93 -2.16 7.47
C LEU A 138 3.55 -3.64 7.27
N THR A 139 3.24 -4.03 6.04
CA THR A 139 2.95 -5.41 5.63
C THR A 139 4.15 -6.35 5.83
N LEU A 140 5.38 -5.82 5.90
CA LEU A 140 6.59 -6.60 6.18
C LEU A 140 6.69 -7.05 7.65
N TYR A 141 6.04 -6.30 8.56
CA TYR A 141 6.05 -6.61 9.99
C TYR A 141 4.78 -7.34 10.44
N ALA A 142 3.68 -7.17 9.72
CA ALA A 142 2.41 -7.80 10.04
C ALA A 142 2.39 -9.29 9.65
N ASN A 143 1.46 -10.04 10.25
CA ASN A 143 1.12 -11.37 9.77
C ASN A 143 0.49 -11.26 8.38
N HIS A 144 0.72 -12.28 7.54
CA HIS A 144 0.11 -12.33 6.22
C HIS A 144 -1.42 -12.23 6.34
N ILE A 145 -2.00 -11.12 5.87
CA ILE A 145 -3.45 -10.95 5.82
C ILE A 145 -3.97 -11.83 4.69
N SER A 146 -4.36 -13.05 5.03
CA SER A 146 -5.19 -13.84 4.12
C SER A 146 -6.59 -13.24 4.14
N TRP A 147 -7.00 -12.64 3.02
CA TRP A 147 -8.37 -12.14 2.80
C TRP A 147 -9.41 -13.28 2.71
N HIS A 148 -9.04 -14.51 3.09
CA HIS A 148 -9.95 -15.63 3.29
C HIS A 148 -10.32 -15.75 4.78
N PRO A 149 -11.61 -15.75 5.14
CA PRO A 149 -12.07 -15.73 6.54
C PRO A 149 -11.73 -16.98 7.38
N ASN A 150 -11.01 -17.97 6.82
CA ASN A 150 -10.75 -19.27 7.45
C ASN A 150 -9.28 -19.53 7.83
N TRP A 151 -8.36 -18.59 7.62
CA TRP A 151 -6.97 -18.78 8.06
C TRP A 151 -6.66 -17.89 9.27
N SER A 152 -6.91 -18.42 10.45
CA SER A 152 -6.36 -17.91 11.71
C SER A 152 -5.33 -18.95 12.18
N PRO A 153 -4.09 -18.56 12.51
CA PRO A 153 -3.14 -19.49 13.12
C PRO A 153 -3.78 -20.09 14.37
N THR A 154 -3.97 -21.41 14.40
CA THR A 154 -4.71 -22.12 15.45
C THR A 154 -3.97 -22.18 16.79
N ALA A 155 -2.69 -21.81 16.80
CA ALA A 155 -1.86 -21.82 17.98
C ALA A 155 -1.66 -20.38 18.49
N PRO A 156 -2.00 -20.07 19.75
CA PRO A 156 -1.58 -18.82 20.36
C PRO A 156 -0.04 -18.74 20.37
N PRO A 157 0.55 -17.54 20.22
CA PRO A 157 2.00 -17.38 20.26
C PRO A 157 2.56 -17.98 21.54
N ALA A 158 3.69 -18.68 21.42
CA ALA A 158 4.38 -19.24 22.57
C ALA A 158 4.76 -18.10 23.53
N PRO A 159 4.67 -18.30 24.87
CA PRO A 159 5.13 -17.29 25.82
C PRO A 159 6.61 -16.95 25.57
N GLY A 160 6.91 -15.67 25.34
CA GLY A 160 8.26 -15.18 25.02
C GLY A 160 8.60 -15.17 23.53
N ASP A 161 7.64 -15.38 22.63
CA ASP A 161 7.83 -15.17 21.19
C ASP A 161 7.67 -13.68 20.83
N ASP A 162 8.74 -12.91 21.02
CA ASP A 162 8.79 -11.48 20.73
C ASP A 162 8.42 -11.16 19.28
N ALA A 163 8.80 -12.03 18.33
CA ALA A 163 8.50 -11.84 16.91
C ALA A 163 7.00 -11.98 16.63
N ALA A 164 6.35 -12.99 17.20
CA ALA A 164 4.91 -13.15 17.05
C ALA A 164 4.12 -12.03 17.75
N GLU A 165 4.59 -11.53 18.89
CA GLU A 165 4.00 -10.36 19.54
C GLU A 165 4.09 -9.12 18.65
N ILE A 166 5.28 -8.81 18.11
CA ILE A 166 5.47 -7.69 17.18
C ILE A 166 4.52 -7.83 15.98
N ALA A 167 4.46 -9.02 15.39
CA ALA A 167 3.60 -9.27 14.24
C ALA A 167 2.12 -9.07 14.55
N ALA A 168 1.63 -9.51 15.72
CA ALA A 168 0.26 -9.29 16.15
C ALA A 168 -0.07 -7.79 16.31
N VAL A 169 0.82 -7.02 16.94
CA VAL A 169 0.64 -5.57 17.13
C VAL A 169 0.65 -4.84 15.78
N CYS A 170 1.61 -5.15 14.91
CA CYS A 170 1.69 -4.55 13.56
C CYS A 170 0.49 -4.93 12.68
N THR A 171 -0.03 -6.16 12.81
CA THR A 171 -1.25 -6.59 12.09
C THR A 171 -2.45 -5.73 12.50
N ARG A 172 -2.61 -5.44 13.79
CA ARG A 172 -3.66 -4.57 14.31
C ARG A 172 -3.57 -3.16 13.71
N LEU A 173 -2.36 -2.57 13.73
CA LEU A 173 -2.12 -1.25 13.13
C LEU A 173 -2.42 -1.27 11.63
N LEU A 174 -2.02 -2.33 10.93
CA LEU A 174 -2.27 -2.50 9.49
C LEU A 174 -3.76 -2.52 9.18
N LEU A 175 -4.54 -3.30 9.93
CA LEU A 175 -6.01 -3.33 9.79
C LEU A 175 -6.65 -1.96 10.05
N ALA A 176 -6.20 -1.24 11.08
CA ALA A 176 -6.67 0.11 11.35
C ALA A 176 -6.32 1.09 10.21
N CYS A 177 -5.11 1.01 9.67
CA CYS A 177 -4.69 1.82 8.52
C CYS A 177 -5.56 1.54 7.30
N LEU A 178 -5.79 0.26 7.00
CA LEU A 178 -6.61 -0.17 5.88
C LEU A 178 -8.06 0.27 6.02
N ASP A 179 -8.63 0.27 7.24
CA ASP A 179 -9.99 0.77 7.49
C ASP A 179 -10.13 2.27 7.22
N VAL A 180 -9.12 3.07 7.61
CA VAL A 180 -9.06 4.51 7.29
C VAL A 180 -8.93 4.74 5.79
N ILE A 181 -8.06 3.97 5.11
CA ILE A 181 -7.90 4.04 3.65
C ILE A 181 -9.20 3.68 2.93
N ASP A 182 -9.87 2.62 3.36
CA ASP A 182 -11.13 2.17 2.77
C ASP A 182 -12.26 3.16 3.00
N SER A 183 -12.24 3.89 4.11
CA SER A 183 -13.28 4.85 4.48
C SER A 183 -13.19 6.17 3.70
N ASP A 184 -11.99 6.63 3.36
CA ASP A 184 -11.76 7.85 2.57
C ASP A 184 -10.69 7.66 1.47
N PRO A 185 -10.96 6.77 0.49
CA PRO A 185 -9.97 6.40 -0.53
C PRO A 185 -9.66 7.55 -1.49
N GLU A 186 -10.58 8.51 -1.66
CA GLU A 186 -10.42 9.62 -2.62
C GLU A 186 -9.35 10.59 -2.14
N THR A 187 -9.43 11.03 -0.89
CA THR A 187 -8.39 11.85 -0.25
C THR A 187 -7.06 11.12 -0.22
N VAL A 188 -7.08 9.80 0.00
CA VAL A 188 -5.89 8.95 0.07
C VAL A 188 -5.19 8.85 -1.28
N PHE A 189 -5.87 8.40 -2.34
CA PHE A 189 -5.25 8.18 -3.65
C PHE A 189 -4.91 9.47 -4.41
N CYS A 190 -5.44 10.62 -3.99
CA CYS A 190 -5.05 11.92 -4.54
C CYS A 190 -3.68 12.41 -4.01
N GLN A 191 -3.15 11.83 -2.94
CA GLN A 191 -1.88 12.26 -2.36
C GLN A 191 -0.68 11.93 -3.26
N GLU A 192 0.35 12.78 -3.20
CA GLU A 192 1.63 12.51 -3.87
C GLU A 192 2.33 11.29 -3.26
N TYR A 193 2.13 11.04 -1.96
CA TYR A 193 2.75 9.93 -1.24
C TYR A 193 2.40 8.55 -1.83
N PHE A 194 1.24 8.42 -2.50
CA PHE A 194 0.87 7.20 -3.21
C PHE A 194 1.95 6.73 -4.20
N GLN A 195 2.66 7.68 -4.83
CA GLN A 195 3.74 7.40 -5.79
C GLN A 195 4.99 6.77 -5.14
N GLN A 196 5.12 6.80 -3.82
CA GLN A 196 6.26 6.22 -3.09
C GLN A 196 6.09 4.71 -2.84
N LEU A 197 4.85 4.21 -2.85
CA LEU A 197 4.54 2.81 -2.59
C LEU A 197 5.18 1.86 -3.63
N SER A 198 5.55 0.67 -3.18
CA SER A 198 5.99 -0.42 -4.05
C SER A 198 4.84 -0.99 -4.88
N SER A 199 5.16 -1.68 -5.98
CA SER A 199 4.15 -2.30 -6.85
C SER A 199 3.30 -3.36 -6.12
N SER A 200 3.88 -4.08 -5.17
CA SER A 200 3.18 -5.04 -4.31
C SER A 200 2.16 -4.36 -3.39
N GLU A 201 2.54 -3.23 -2.78
CA GLU A 201 1.67 -2.47 -1.89
C GLU A 201 0.51 -1.83 -2.65
N VAL A 202 0.78 -1.27 -3.83
CA VAL A 202 -0.25 -0.77 -4.74
C VAL A 202 -1.21 -1.89 -5.10
N LYS A 203 -0.70 -3.06 -5.51
CA LYS A 203 -1.54 -4.22 -5.87
C LYS A 203 -2.45 -4.62 -4.71
N GLU A 204 -1.93 -4.67 -3.50
CA GLU A 204 -2.71 -5.02 -2.31
C GLU A 204 -3.81 -3.99 -2.04
N LEU A 205 -3.53 -2.68 -2.13
CA LEU A 205 -4.53 -1.63 -1.89
C LEU A 205 -5.65 -1.64 -2.91
N VAL A 206 -5.33 -1.64 -4.20
CA VAL A 206 -6.34 -1.43 -5.27
C VAL A 206 -7.25 -2.65 -5.49
N SER A 207 -6.77 -3.84 -5.13
CA SER A 207 -7.51 -5.09 -5.24
C SER A 207 -8.60 -5.26 -4.17
N ARG A 208 -8.71 -4.33 -3.21
CA ARG A 208 -9.63 -4.45 -2.07
C ARG A 208 -11.07 -4.11 -2.44
N ASP A 209 -11.97 -5.05 -2.19
CA ASP A 209 -13.40 -4.84 -2.43
C ASP A 209 -14.07 -3.89 -1.41
N THR A 210 -13.37 -3.56 -0.32
CA THR A 210 -13.84 -2.71 0.78
C THR A 210 -13.68 -1.20 0.53
N LEU A 211 -12.90 -0.77 -0.47
CA LEU A 211 -12.70 0.65 -0.79
C LEU A 211 -14.03 1.34 -1.11
N ARG A 212 -14.36 2.41 -0.37
CA ARG A 212 -15.61 3.20 -0.53
C ARG A 212 -15.46 4.31 -1.57
N LEU A 213 -15.08 3.95 -2.80
CA LEU A 213 -14.97 4.89 -3.91
C LEU A 213 -16.34 5.35 -4.42
N THR A 214 -16.52 6.65 -4.68
CA THR A 214 -17.68 7.14 -5.43
C THR A 214 -17.57 6.83 -6.93
N LYS A 215 -16.34 6.89 -7.46
CA LYS A 215 -16.04 6.65 -8.86
C LYS A 215 -14.76 5.82 -9.02
N GLU A 216 -14.81 4.85 -9.92
CA GLU A 216 -13.63 4.05 -10.28
C GLU A 216 -12.59 4.84 -11.08
N SER A 217 -12.96 6.01 -11.66
CA SER A 217 -12.02 6.86 -12.40
C SER A 217 -10.89 7.37 -11.52
N ILE A 218 -11.18 7.64 -10.24
CA ILE A 218 -10.21 8.10 -9.24
C ILE A 218 -9.10 7.07 -9.07
N LEU A 219 -9.46 5.78 -9.01
CA LEU A 219 -8.51 4.69 -8.88
C LEU A 219 -7.66 4.55 -10.14
N PHE A 220 -8.28 4.65 -11.32
CA PHE A 220 -7.55 4.63 -12.59
C PHE A 220 -6.54 5.79 -12.70
N GLU A 221 -6.94 7.01 -12.37
CA GLU A 221 -6.08 8.20 -12.40
C GLU A 221 -4.90 8.08 -11.43
N ALA A 222 -5.13 7.51 -10.25
CA ALA A 222 -4.06 7.24 -9.29
C ALA A 222 -3.05 6.21 -9.82
N LEU A 223 -3.52 5.13 -10.45
CA LEU A 223 -2.66 4.13 -11.08
C LEU A 223 -1.87 4.69 -12.27
N ASP A 224 -2.49 5.52 -13.12
CA ASP A 224 -1.80 6.19 -14.23
C ASP A 224 -0.71 7.14 -13.72
N ARG A 225 -1.00 7.90 -12.66
CA ARG A 225 -0.02 8.78 -12.00
C ARG A 225 1.14 7.99 -11.40
N TRP A 226 0.84 6.88 -10.72
CA TRP A 226 1.86 5.99 -10.16
C TRP A 226 2.74 5.40 -11.27
N ALA A 227 2.14 4.86 -12.33
CA ALA A 227 2.87 4.26 -13.45
C ALA A 227 3.75 5.28 -14.20
N MET A 228 3.26 6.52 -14.36
CA MET A 228 4.05 7.62 -14.91
C MET A 228 5.26 7.93 -14.02
N PHE A 229 5.09 7.98 -12.69
CA PHE A 229 6.18 8.24 -11.77
C PHE A 229 7.19 7.09 -11.73
N GLU A 230 6.71 5.84 -11.80
CA GLU A 230 7.55 4.66 -11.86
C GLU A 230 8.44 4.66 -13.11
N CYS A 231 7.91 5.08 -14.26
CA CYS A 231 8.70 5.29 -15.47
C CYS A 231 9.83 6.30 -15.23
N LYS A 232 9.52 7.43 -14.59
CA LYS A 232 10.52 8.47 -14.26
C LYS A 232 11.59 7.94 -13.30
N ARG A 233 11.18 7.18 -12.26
CA ARG A 233 12.08 6.55 -11.29
C ARG A 233 13.08 5.61 -11.96
N ASN A 234 12.62 4.87 -12.97
CA ASN A 234 13.43 3.94 -13.75
C ASN A 234 14.17 4.61 -14.93
N GLY A 235 14.10 5.94 -15.07
CA GLY A 235 14.82 6.68 -16.11
C GLY A 235 14.27 6.48 -17.53
N VAL A 236 13.04 5.96 -17.68
CA VAL A 236 12.39 5.73 -18.97
C VAL A 236 11.30 6.78 -19.23
N LYS A 237 11.06 7.08 -20.52
CA LYS A 237 9.99 8.03 -20.90
C LYS A 237 8.62 7.42 -20.56
N PRO A 238 7.66 8.20 -20.03
CA PRO A 238 6.32 7.72 -19.65
C PRO A 238 5.40 7.56 -20.88
N THR A 239 5.76 6.66 -21.80
CA THR A 239 4.90 6.27 -22.93
C THR A 239 3.81 5.31 -22.44
N ALA A 240 2.71 5.17 -23.19
CA ALA A 240 1.61 4.28 -22.80
C ALA A 240 2.07 2.82 -22.59
N SER A 241 2.94 2.31 -23.46
CA SER A 241 3.55 0.98 -23.33
C SER A 241 4.40 0.84 -22.06
N ASN A 242 5.25 1.84 -21.75
CA ASN A 242 6.07 1.80 -20.54
C ASN A 242 5.23 1.91 -19.26
N LYS A 243 4.17 2.75 -19.27
CA LYS A 243 3.21 2.84 -18.16
C LYS A 243 2.47 1.52 -17.97
N ARG A 244 2.04 0.88 -19.06
CA ARG A 244 1.41 -0.45 -18.99
C ARG A 244 2.34 -1.48 -18.36
N ALA A 245 3.62 -1.50 -18.76
CA ALA A 245 4.62 -2.43 -18.24
C ALA A 245 5.03 -2.16 -16.78
N ALA A 246 4.78 -0.96 -16.24
CA ALA A 246 5.13 -0.61 -14.87
C ALA A 246 4.28 -1.34 -13.81
N LEU A 247 3.06 -1.76 -14.17
CA LEU A 247 2.14 -2.48 -13.29
C LEU A 247 1.71 -3.79 -13.94
N SER A 248 1.47 -4.83 -13.13
CA SER A 248 0.93 -6.09 -13.66
C SER A 248 -0.49 -5.91 -14.21
N ASP A 249 -0.85 -6.70 -15.21
CA ASP A 249 -2.20 -6.73 -15.78
C ASP A 249 -3.31 -6.88 -14.73
N ASP A 250 -3.10 -7.71 -13.70
CA ASP A 250 -4.04 -7.86 -12.58
C ASP A 250 -4.42 -6.53 -11.91
N VAL A 251 -3.45 -5.61 -11.80
CA VAL A 251 -3.64 -4.30 -11.17
C VAL A 251 -4.49 -3.41 -12.07
N TRP A 252 -4.17 -3.36 -13.37
CA TRP A 252 -4.96 -2.59 -14.33
C TRP A 252 -6.41 -3.09 -14.37
N TYR A 253 -6.64 -4.40 -14.40
CA TYR A 253 -8.00 -4.96 -14.44
C TYR A 253 -8.71 -5.01 -13.08
N SER A 254 -8.04 -4.65 -11.97
CA SER A 254 -8.69 -4.51 -10.66
C SER A 254 -9.67 -3.33 -10.61
N VAL A 255 -9.49 -2.34 -11.49
CA VAL A 255 -10.40 -1.21 -11.67
C VAL A 255 -11.68 -1.71 -12.34
N ARG A 256 -12.84 -1.31 -11.80
CA ARG A 256 -14.13 -1.83 -12.24
C ARG A 256 -14.68 -0.99 -13.38
N TYR A 257 -14.01 -1.02 -14.53
CA TYR A 257 -14.34 -0.20 -15.71
C TYR A 257 -15.79 -0.33 -16.18
N LEU A 258 -16.42 -1.50 -15.97
CA LEU A 258 -17.82 -1.73 -16.33
C LEU A 258 -18.82 -0.92 -15.48
N LEU A 259 -18.37 -0.27 -14.41
CA LEU A 259 -19.16 0.63 -13.57
C LEU A 259 -18.96 2.11 -13.96
N MET A 260 -18.02 2.41 -14.85
CA MET A 260 -17.82 3.76 -15.36
C MET A 260 -18.89 4.10 -16.41
N THR A 261 -19.15 5.39 -16.58
CA THR A 261 -19.88 5.88 -17.76
C THR A 261 -19.03 5.73 -19.03
N ASP A 262 -19.69 5.69 -20.19
CA ASP A 262 -19.01 5.70 -21.50
C ASP A 262 -18.06 6.90 -21.63
N ARG A 263 -18.51 8.07 -21.18
CA ARG A 263 -17.70 9.28 -21.16
C ARG A 263 -16.47 9.16 -20.26
N GLU A 264 -16.63 8.69 -19.02
CA GLU A 264 -15.50 8.52 -18.09
C GLU A 264 -14.47 7.53 -18.62
N PHE A 265 -14.91 6.43 -19.25
CA PHE A 265 -14.00 5.46 -19.84
C PHE A 265 -13.28 6.00 -21.09
N ILE A 266 -14.00 6.70 -21.97
CA ILE A 266 -13.45 7.25 -23.21
C ILE A 266 -12.42 8.36 -22.93
N GLU A 267 -12.77 9.31 -22.06
CA GLU A 267 -11.92 10.47 -21.76
C GLU A 267 -10.71 10.10 -20.88
N GLY A 268 -10.78 9.02 -20.10
CA GLY A 268 -9.69 8.55 -19.24
C GLY A 268 -8.98 7.30 -19.79
N PRO A 269 -9.39 6.09 -19.36
CA PRO A 269 -8.74 4.83 -19.73
C PRO A 269 -8.44 4.64 -21.21
N MET A 270 -9.40 4.89 -22.10
CA MET A 270 -9.21 4.70 -23.54
C MET A 270 -8.24 5.74 -24.12
N ALA A 271 -8.41 7.03 -23.79
CA ALA A 271 -7.53 8.10 -24.26
C ALA A 271 -6.09 7.97 -23.76
N SER A 272 -5.87 7.29 -22.62
CA SER A 272 -4.53 7.08 -22.06
C SER A 272 -3.63 6.17 -22.92
N GLY A 273 -4.21 5.35 -23.78
CA GLY A 273 -3.52 4.34 -24.59
C GLY A 273 -2.95 3.16 -23.80
N ILE A 274 -3.25 3.02 -22.50
CA ILE A 274 -2.76 1.93 -21.65
C ILE A 274 -3.31 0.57 -22.11
N PHE A 275 -4.53 0.55 -22.63
CA PHE A 275 -5.18 -0.63 -23.18
C PHE A 275 -4.98 -0.69 -24.69
N PHE A 276 -4.86 -1.90 -25.23
CA PHE A 276 -4.85 -2.10 -26.68
C PHE A 276 -6.21 -1.73 -27.29
N SER A 277 -6.23 -1.48 -28.60
CA SER A 277 -7.45 -1.10 -29.31
C SER A 277 -8.56 -2.14 -29.19
N GLU A 278 -8.20 -3.42 -29.22
CA GLU A 278 -9.14 -4.55 -29.07
C GLU A 278 -9.76 -4.59 -27.67
N GLU A 279 -8.94 -4.36 -26.64
CA GLU A 279 -9.40 -4.35 -25.24
C GLU A 279 -10.32 -3.17 -24.96
N SER A 280 -9.92 -1.99 -25.43
CA SER A 280 -10.69 -0.76 -25.26
C SER A 280 -12.05 -0.86 -25.96
N ALA A 281 -12.07 -1.41 -27.18
CA ALA A 281 -13.31 -1.69 -27.92
C ALA A 281 -14.19 -2.70 -27.18
N TYR A 282 -13.60 -3.76 -26.63
CA TYR A 282 -14.32 -4.77 -25.83
C TYR A 282 -14.96 -4.16 -24.57
N ILE A 283 -14.22 -3.36 -23.82
CA ILE A 283 -14.73 -2.72 -22.59
C ILE A 283 -15.85 -1.72 -22.92
N VAL A 284 -15.69 -0.87 -23.94
CA VAL A 284 -16.75 0.08 -24.35
C VAL A 284 -18.00 -0.61 -24.84
N ALA A 285 -17.86 -1.68 -25.64
CA ALA A 285 -19.01 -2.46 -26.09
C ALA A 285 -19.82 -3.00 -24.90
N ARG A 286 -19.12 -3.46 -23.85
CA ARG A 286 -19.73 -3.95 -22.61
C ARG A 286 -20.40 -2.83 -21.81
N ILE A 287 -19.78 -1.65 -21.68
CA ILE A 287 -20.35 -0.46 -21.03
C ILE A 287 -21.65 -0.01 -21.74
N LEU A 288 -21.66 -0.01 -23.08
CA LEU A 288 -22.82 0.35 -23.90
C LEU A 288 -23.93 -0.72 -23.94
N GLY A 289 -23.74 -1.85 -23.25
CA GLY A 289 -24.75 -2.91 -23.13
C GLY A 289 -24.82 -3.86 -24.32
N HIS A 290 -23.82 -3.88 -25.20
CA HIS A 290 -23.73 -4.89 -26.25
C HIS A 290 -23.39 -6.25 -25.62
N THR A 291 -24.28 -7.23 -25.82
CA THR A 291 -24.02 -8.61 -25.39
C THR A 291 -23.26 -9.33 -26.50
N VAL A 292 -21.94 -9.38 -26.34
CA VAL A 292 -21.04 -9.92 -27.34
C VAL A 292 -20.98 -11.45 -27.22
N LYS A 293 -22.11 -12.14 -27.42
CA LYS A 293 -22.14 -13.62 -27.39
C LYS A 293 -21.32 -14.27 -28.51
N HIS A 294 -20.97 -13.52 -29.56
CA HIS A 294 -20.36 -14.05 -30.77
C HIS A 294 -18.93 -13.51 -31.03
N GLU A 295 -18.45 -12.50 -30.28
CA GLU A 295 -17.04 -12.04 -30.35
C GLU A 295 -16.21 -12.42 -29.11
N GLU A 296 -16.81 -12.91 -28.01
CA GLU A 296 -16.06 -13.57 -26.93
C GLU A 296 -15.23 -14.76 -27.45
N GLU A 297 -15.66 -15.39 -28.55
CA GLU A 297 -14.96 -16.49 -29.23
C GLU A 297 -13.90 -15.98 -30.22
N LYS A 298 -14.10 -14.79 -30.81
CA LYS A 298 -13.17 -14.18 -31.77
C LYS A 298 -12.01 -13.44 -31.08
N LEU A 299 -12.28 -12.77 -29.95
CA LEU A 299 -11.25 -12.18 -29.09
C LEU A 299 -10.39 -13.26 -28.42
N ARG A 300 -10.99 -14.37 -27.96
CA ARG A 300 -10.27 -15.51 -27.39
C ARG A 300 -9.27 -16.14 -28.36
N ASN A 301 -9.53 -15.98 -29.67
CA ASN A 301 -8.67 -16.50 -30.74
C ASN A 301 -7.66 -15.47 -31.28
N SER A 302 -7.84 -14.16 -30.99
CA SER A 302 -6.99 -13.07 -31.49
C SER A 302 -6.04 -12.51 -30.43
N VAL A 303 -6.40 -12.60 -29.16
CA VAL A 303 -5.57 -12.15 -28.04
C VAL A 303 -4.71 -13.33 -27.60
N THR A 304 -3.38 -13.22 -27.67
CA THR A 304 -2.40 -14.21 -27.19
C THR A 304 -2.36 -14.33 -25.65
N GLY A 305 -3.49 -14.10 -24.98
CA GLY A 305 -3.60 -14.03 -23.52
C GLY A 305 -5.03 -14.25 -23.03
N THR A 306 -5.14 -14.68 -21.77
CA THR A 306 -6.41 -14.86 -21.06
C THR A 306 -7.23 -13.58 -21.10
N LEU A 307 -8.50 -13.64 -21.55
CA LEU A 307 -9.41 -12.48 -21.55
C LEU A 307 -9.41 -11.76 -20.20
N PRO A 308 -9.45 -10.41 -20.19
CA PRO A 308 -9.53 -9.64 -18.96
C PRO A 308 -10.71 -10.11 -18.11
N LYS A 309 -10.45 -10.52 -16.86
CA LYS A 309 -11.50 -10.76 -15.87
C LYS A 309 -12.07 -9.42 -15.41
N LEU A 310 -12.89 -8.80 -16.26
CA LEU A 310 -13.56 -7.55 -15.93
C LEU A 310 -14.59 -7.78 -14.83
N ILE A 311 -14.46 -7.01 -13.75
CA ILE A 311 -15.35 -7.08 -12.59
C ILE A 311 -16.54 -6.14 -12.83
N SER A 312 -17.76 -6.69 -12.77
CA SER A 312 -19.02 -5.93 -12.92
C SER A 312 -19.75 -5.71 -11.59
N THR A 313 -19.26 -6.29 -10.49
CA THR A 313 -19.84 -6.09 -9.16
C THR A 313 -19.36 -4.76 -8.57
N PRO A 314 -20.21 -3.92 -7.94
CA PRO A 314 -19.80 -2.73 -7.18
C PRO A 314 -19.03 -3.04 -5.89
N ARG A 315 -18.20 -2.11 -5.40
CA ARG A 315 -17.41 -2.31 -4.17
C ARG A 315 -18.35 -2.41 -2.99
N MET A 316 -17.96 -3.14 -1.93
CA MET A 316 -18.84 -3.41 -0.78
C MET A 316 -19.33 -2.14 -0.07
N GLY A 317 -18.67 -0.99 -0.32
CA GLY A 317 -18.99 0.33 0.22
C GLY A 317 -20.05 1.15 -0.52
N THR A 318 -20.44 0.82 -1.76
CA THR A 318 -21.26 1.71 -2.60
C THR A 318 -22.77 1.64 -2.29
N ARG A 319 -23.17 1.47 -1.03
CA ARG A 319 -24.55 1.73 -0.62
C ARG A 319 -24.70 3.22 -0.34
N ILE A 320 -25.00 4.01 -1.37
CA ILE A 320 -25.58 5.33 -1.16
C ILE A 320 -26.93 5.13 -0.47
N CYS A 321 -27.14 5.80 0.67
CA CYS A 321 -28.46 6.00 1.25
C CYS A 321 -29.36 6.71 0.23
N GLU A 322 -30.29 5.99 -0.37
CA GLU A 322 -31.57 6.58 -0.75
C GLU A 322 -32.51 6.42 0.44
N ASP A 323 -32.75 7.52 1.14
CA ASP A 323 -33.72 7.55 2.23
C ASP A 323 -35.13 7.39 1.65
N GLN A 324 -35.71 6.24 1.97
CA GLN A 324 -37.13 5.96 2.23
C GLN A 324 -38.22 6.40 1.23
N SER A 325 -38.86 5.35 0.68
CA SER A 325 -40.27 5.01 0.92
C SER A 325 -41.23 5.03 -0.28
N TYR A 326 -41.21 4.02 -1.15
CA TYR A 326 -42.44 3.63 -1.86
C TYR A 326 -42.60 2.12 -1.95
N LYS A 327 -43.75 1.67 -1.45
CA LYS A 327 -44.17 0.28 -1.26
C LYS A 327 -44.04 -0.55 -2.54
N ILE A 328 -43.44 -1.73 -2.40
CA ILE A 328 -43.45 -2.78 -3.43
C ILE A 328 -44.89 -3.29 -3.58
N SER A 329 -45.56 -2.92 -4.67
CA SER A 329 -46.64 -3.72 -5.26
C SER A 329 -46.13 -4.32 -6.57
N LYS A 330 -46.21 -5.65 -6.67
CA LYS A 330 -45.71 -6.43 -7.81
C LYS A 330 -46.49 -6.06 -9.09
N PRO A 331 -45.84 -5.71 -10.22
CA PRO A 331 -46.56 -5.47 -11.46
C PRO A 331 -46.87 -6.78 -12.19
N GLY A 332 -48.13 -6.93 -12.57
CA GLY A 332 -48.65 -8.07 -13.33
C GLY A 332 -48.25 -8.02 -14.81
N LYS A 333 -48.36 -9.20 -15.46
CA LYS A 333 -47.93 -9.52 -16.84
C LYS A 333 -48.39 -8.57 -17.96
N LYS A 334 -49.29 -7.62 -17.70
CA LYS A 334 -49.81 -6.64 -18.68
C LYS A 334 -48.88 -5.43 -18.86
N GLU A 335 -48.20 -4.99 -17.81
CA GLU A 335 -47.28 -3.82 -17.84
C GLU A 335 -46.00 -4.10 -18.64
N CYS A 336 -45.52 -5.35 -18.65
CA CYS A 336 -44.37 -5.77 -19.46
C CYS A 336 -44.63 -5.68 -20.97
N GLN A 337 -45.88 -5.80 -21.44
CA GLN A 337 -46.18 -5.71 -22.88
C GLN A 337 -46.21 -4.27 -23.38
N ASP A 338 -46.73 -3.34 -22.58
CA ASP A 338 -46.80 -1.93 -22.95
C ASP A 338 -45.41 -1.26 -22.91
N ASN A 339 -44.58 -1.62 -21.93
CA ASN A 339 -43.17 -1.20 -21.90
C ASN A 339 -42.35 -1.73 -23.09
N ARG A 340 -42.69 -2.92 -23.63
CA ARG A 340 -42.02 -3.48 -24.81
C ARG A 340 -42.42 -2.76 -26.11
N LYS A 341 -43.66 -2.27 -26.21
CA LYS A 341 -44.13 -1.48 -27.36
C LYS A 341 -43.59 -0.06 -27.35
N ASN A 342 -43.45 0.56 -26.17
CA ASN A 342 -42.86 1.89 -26.05
C ASN A 342 -41.35 1.90 -26.34
N ARG A 343 -40.59 0.89 -25.89
CA ARG A 343 -39.16 0.73 -26.25
C ARG A 343 -38.92 0.60 -27.76
N ARG A 344 -39.83 -0.04 -28.51
CA ARG A 344 -39.68 -0.18 -29.98
C ARG A 344 -39.85 1.15 -30.73
N LYS A 345 -40.71 2.06 -30.24
CA LYS A 345 -40.88 3.39 -30.83
C LYS A 345 -39.72 4.33 -30.49
N GLU A 346 -39.15 4.19 -29.29
CA GLU A 346 -37.98 4.97 -28.86
C GLU A 346 -36.70 4.55 -29.61
N CYS A 347 -36.50 3.26 -29.88
CA CYS A 347 -35.38 2.78 -30.69
C CYS A 347 -35.39 3.31 -32.14
N ALA A 348 -36.57 3.55 -32.74
CA ALA A 348 -36.65 4.09 -34.10
C ALA A 348 -36.18 5.55 -34.19
N ASN A 349 -36.51 6.38 -33.17
CA ASN A 349 -36.06 7.77 -33.11
C ASN A 349 -34.61 7.90 -32.61
N GLN A 350 -34.15 7.00 -31.74
CA GLN A 350 -32.77 7.00 -31.26
C GLN A 350 -31.81 6.59 -32.38
N GLY A 351 -32.16 5.60 -33.22
CA GLY A 351 -31.33 5.11 -34.32
C GLY A 351 -30.92 6.18 -35.34
N GLN A 352 -31.81 7.14 -35.65
CA GLN A 352 -31.49 8.27 -36.53
C GLN A 352 -30.49 9.26 -35.89
N LYS A 353 -30.55 9.45 -34.56
CA LYS A 353 -29.59 10.33 -33.84
C LYS A 353 -28.24 9.64 -33.59
N THR A 354 -28.21 8.31 -33.45
CA THR A 354 -26.97 7.55 -33.26
C THR A 354 -26.13 7.46 -34.54
N CYS A 355 -26.75 7.30 -35.72
CA CYS A 355 -26.03 7.31 -37.00
C CYS A 355 -25.29 8.63 -37.27
N ALA A 356 -25.86 9.78 -36.88
CA ALA A 356 -25.19 11.08 -37.01
C ALA A 356 -24.02 11.26 -36.04
N ARG A 357 -24.07 10.66 -34.85
CA ARG A 357 -22.97 10.71 -33.86
C ARG A 357 -21.84 9.75 -34.20
N ILE A 358 -22.16 8.54 -34.68
CA ILE A 358 -21.16 7.54 -35.10
C ILE A 358 -20.36 8.05 -36.30
N GLY A 359 -21.00 8.72 -37.26
CA GLY A 359 -20.31 9.37 -38.38
C GLY A 359 -19.29 10.42 -37.92
N ASN A 360 -19.64 11.24 -36.93
CA ASN A 360 -18.72 12.24 -36.37
C ASN A 360 -17.58 11.62 -35.54
N CYS A 361 -17.83 10.54 -34.81
CA CYS A 361 -16.77 9.81 -34.08
C CYS A 361 -15.79 9.12 -35.05
N LEU A 362 -16.26 8.50 -36.12
CA LEU A 362 -15.41 7.89 -37.16
C LEU A 362 -14.53 8.92 -37.88
N VAL A 363 -15.07 10.11 -38.17
CA VAL A 363 -14.29 11.21 -38.77
C VAL A 363 -13.18 11.70 -37.82
N ARG A 364 -13.44 11.78 -36.51
CA ARG A 364 -12.42 12.16 -35.52
C ARG A 364 -11.36 11.08 -35.31
N VAL A 365 -11.74 9.80 -35.34
CA VAL A 365 -10.80 8.68 -35.27
C VAL A 365 -9.91 8.62 -36.51
N LEU A 366 -10.47 8.86 -37.71
CA LEU A 366 -9.69 8.90 -38.95
C LEU A 366 -8.76 10.12 -39.02
N ALA A 367 -9.16 11.28 -38.47
CA ALA A 367 -8.30 12.46 -38.38
C ALA A 367 -7.07 12.23 -37.47
N CYS A 368 -7.17 11.38 -36.44
CA CYS A 368 -6.05 11.03 -35.57
C CYS A 368 -5.13 9.92 -36.13
N ILE A 369 -5.50 9.27 -37.23
CA ILE A 369 -4.71 8.21 -37.87
C ILE A 369 -3.88 8.74 -39.06
N PHE A 370 -4.27 9.89 -39.63
CA PHE A 370 -3.65 10.47 -40.83
C PHE A 370 -2.95 11.82 -40.63
N ASP A 371 -2.79 12.28 -39.39
CA ASP A 371 -1.78 13.27 -38.94
C ASP A 371 -0.73 12.54 -38.09
#